data_AF-A0A3M1M4V6-F1
#
_entry.id   AF-A0A3M1M4V6-F1
#
_cell.length_a   1.000
_cell.length_b   1.000
_cell.length_c   1.000
_cell.angle_alpha   90.00
_cell.angle_beta   90.00
_cell.angle_gamma   90.00
#
_symmetry.space_group_name_H-M   'P 1'
#
loop_
_entity.id
_entity.type
_entity.pdbx_description
1 polymer ?
#
loop_
_entity_poly.entity_id
_entity_poly.type
_entity_poly.pdbx_seq_one_letter_code
_entity_poly.pdbx_strand_id
1 'polypeptide(L)' 'LGLPLLRLETGEDSPDALAFYAKSGFARRGPFGEYRENGSSVFMEKRL' A
#
# COMPACT_ATOMS: atom_id res chain seq x y z
N LEU A 1 -20.80 9.67 -2.68
CA LEU A 1 -19.79 8.94 -3.47
C LEU A 1 -19.11 7.95 -2.52
N GLY A 2 -19.36 6.64 -2.66
CA GLY A 2 -18.64 5.64 -1.88
C GLY A 2 -17.29 5.39 -2.55
N LEU A 3 -16.18 5.49 -1.80
CA LEU A 3 -14.86 5.10 -2.29
C LEU A 3 -14.63 3.64 -1.87
N PRO A 4 -14.78 2.65 -2.76
CA PRO A 4 -14.70 1.25 -2.38
C PRO A 4 -13.26 0.77 -2.12
N LEU A 5 -12.26 1.60 -2.41
CA LEU A 5 -10.86 1.21 -2.42
C LEU A 5 -9.94 2.34 -1.98
N LEU A 6 -9.04 2.04 -1.04
CA LEU A 6 -7.87 2.85 -0.72
C LEU A 6 -6.61 2.18 -1.25
N ARG A 7 -5.69 2.99 -1.76
CA ARG A 7 -4.36 2.58 -2.17
C ARG A 7 -3.34 3.49 -1.52
N LEU A 8 -2.20 2.91 -1.13
CA LEU A 8 -1.08 3.65 -0.58
C LEU A 8 0.24 3.09 -1.10
N GLU A 9 1.25 3.94 -1.06
CA GLU A 9 2.67 3.60 -1.21
C GLU A 9 3.37 3.89 0.12
N THR A 10 4.29 3.03 0.51
CA THR A 10 5.24 3.27 1.60
C THR A 10 6.62 2.72 1.24
N GLY A 11 7.66 3.08 2.00
CA GLY A 11 9.00 2.54 1.80
C GLY A 11 9.17 1.16 2.44
N GLU A 12 9.94 0.28 1.80
CA GLU A 12 10.33 -1.02 2.37
C GLU A 12 11.13 -0.86 3.67
N ASP A 13 11.88 0.25 3.81
CA ASP A 13 12.65 0.61 5.01
C ASP A 13 11.77 1.06 6.20
N SER A 14 10.44 1.07 6.04
CA SER A 14 9.48 1.43 7.09
C SER A 14 8.69 0.22 7.60
N PRO A 15 9.34 -0.75 8.29
CA PRO A 15 8.68 -1.99 8.73
C PRO A 15 7.53 -1.74 9.71
N ASP A 16 7.60 -0.70 10.54
CA ASP A 16 6.52 -0.34 11.48
C ASP A 16 5.26 0.14 10.74
N ALA A 17 5.42 1.01 9.73
CA ALA A 17 4.33 1.47 8.89
C ALA A 17 3.69 0.30 8.13
N LEU A 18 4.50 -0.60 7.56
CA LEU A 18 4.03 -1.80 6.88
C LEU A 18 3.20 -2.70 7.81
N ALA A 19 3.68 -2.92 9.04
CA ALA A 19 2.97 -3.71 10.03
C ALA A 19 1.66 -3.03 10.45
N PHE A 20 1.66 -1.71 10.63
CA PHE A 20 0.47 -0.93 10.95
C PHE A 20 -0.60 -1.02 9.85
N TYR A 21 -0.21 -0.86 8.58
CA TYR A 21 -1.14 -0.96 7.46
C TYR A 21 -1.66 -2.39 7.28
N ALA A 22 -0.80 -3.40 7.42
CA ALA A 22 -1.23 -4.80 7.38
C ALA A 22 -2.27 -5.11 8.45
N LYS A 23 -2.04 -4.68 9.71
CA LYS A 23 -3.01 -4.82 10.81
C LYS A 23 -4.29 -4.05 10.58
N SER A 24 -4.22 -2.91 9.88
CA SER A 24 -5.37 -2.08 9.52
C SER A 24 -6.20 -2.66 8.36
N GLY A 25 -5.81 -3.82 7.80
CA GLY A 25 -6.53 -4.51 6.73
C GLY A 25 -6.06 -4.16 5.32
N PHE A 26 -4.89 -3.54 5.16
CA PHE A 26 -4.27 -3.35 3.85
C PHE A 26 -3.50 -4.61 3.42
N ALA A 27 -3.59 -4.97 2.15
CA ALA A 27 -2.86 -6.07 1.53
C ALA A 27 -1.80 -5.53 0.56
N ARG A 28 -0.64 -6.18 0.48
CA ARG A 28 0.41 -5.84 -0.49
C ARG A 28 -0.08 -6.07 -1.92
N ARG A 29 0.37 -5.22 -2.83
CA ARG A 29 0.07 -5.26 -4.27
C ARG A 29 1.24 -4.70 -5.08
N GLY A 30 1.17 -4.84 -6.40
CA GLY A 30 2.08 -4.14 -7.31
C GLY A 30 1.80 -2.64 -7.39
N PRO A 31 2.55 -1.88 -8.21
CA PRO A 31 2.33 -0.46 -8.42
C PRO A 31 0.91 -0.15 -8.95
N PHE A 32 0.52 1.12 -8.89
CA PHE A 32 -0.73 1.62 -9.48
C PHE A 32 -0.50 2.95 -10.19
N GLY A 33 -1.35 3.27 -11.17
CA GLY A 33 -1.22 4.52 -11.92
C GLY A 33 0.12 4.55 -12.67
N GLU A 34 0.89 5.60 -12.44
CA GLU A 34 2.20 5.81 -13.07
C GLU A 34 3.38 5.37 -12.20
N TYR A 35 3.12 4.86 -10.99
CA TYR A 35 4.18 4.32 -10.14
C TYR A 35 4.83 3.11 -10.82
N ARG A 36 6.15 2.99 -10.65
CA ARG A 36 6.93 1.83 -11.11
C ARG A 36 7.56 1.14 -9.92
N GLU A 37 7.83 -0.15 -10.08
CA GLU A 37 8.60 -0.90 -9.11
C GLU A 37 10.05 -0.39 -9.14
N ASN A 38 10.45 0.30 -8.06
CA ASN A 38 11.78 0.87 -7.92
C ASN A 38 12.63 0.10 -6.88
N GLY A 39 12.17 -1.09 -6.46
CA GLY A 39 12.84 -1.95 -5.47
C GLY A 39 12.68 -1.50 -4.01
N SER A 40 12.43 -0.22 -3.73
CA SER A 40 12.28 0.31 -2.37
C SER A 40 10.85 0.73 -2.00
N SER A 41 9.93 0.78 -2.96
CA SER A 41 8.53 1.15 -2.73
C SER A 41 7.67 -0.09 -2.56
N VAL A 42 6.84 -0.11 -1.52
CA VAL A 42 5.83 -1.13 -1.25
C VAL A 42 4.46 -0.50 -1.42
N PHE A 43 3.64 -1.10 -2.29
CA PHE A 43 2.28 -0.67 -2.54
C PHE A 43 1.30 -1.56 -1.79
N MET A 44 0.25 -0.98 -1.22
CA MET A 44 -0.80 -1.71 -0.52
C MET A 44 -2.19 -1.19 -0.89
N GLU A 45 -3.22 -2.02 -0.78
CA GLU A 45 -4.62 -1.63 -0.93
C GLU A 45 -5.52 -2.19 0.17
N LYS A 46 -6.61 -1.48 0.44
CA LYS A 46 -7.69 -1.90 1.34
C LYS A 46 -9.04 -1.62 0.70
N ARG A 47 -9.93 -2.60 0.73
CA ARG A 47 -11.34 -2.41 0.36
C ARG A 47 -12.10 -1.83 1.56
N LEU A 48 -12.93 -0.81 1.33
CA LEU A 48 -13.78 -0.18 2.35
C LEU A 48 -15.13 -0.88 2.49
#